data_AF-A0A7A6YCD3-F1
#
_entry.id   AF-A0A7A6YCD3-F1
#
_cell.length_a   1.000
_cell.length_b   1.000
_cell.length_c   1.000
_cell.angle_alpha   90.00
_cell.angle_beta   90.00
_cell.angle_gamma   90.00
#
_symmetry.space_group_name_H-M   'P 1'
#
loop_
_entity.id
_entity.type
_entity.pdbx_description
1 polymer ?
#
loop_
_entity_poly.entity_id
_entity_poly.type
_entity_poly.pdbx_seq_one_letter_code
_entity_poly.pdbx_strand_id
1 'polypeptide(L)'
;MPKVQADGLPLPQRYGAILTIVIGISMAVLDGAIANVALPTIATDLHATPASSIWVVNAYQIAIVISLLSFSFLGDMFGYRRIYKCGLVVFLLSSLFCALSDSLQMLTLARVIQGFGGAALMSVNTALIRLIYPQRFLGRGMGINSFIVAVSSAAGPTIAAAILSIASWKWLFLINVPLGIIALLLAMRFLPPNGSRASKPRFDLPSAVMNALTFGLLITALSGFAQGQS
;
A
#
# COMPACT_ATOMS: atom_id res chain seq x y z
N MET A 1 -15.59 31.69 -26.73
CA MET A 1 -14.20 31.27 -26.41
C MET A 1 -14.24 30.09 -25.44
N PRO A 2 -13.86 28.87 -25.87
CA PRO A 2 -13.86 27.70 -24.98
C PRO A 2 -12.81 27.90 -23.88
N LYS A 3 -13.23 27.73 -22.61
CA LYS A 3 -12.34 27.76 -21.44
C LYS A 3 -11.32 26.62 -21.60
N VAL A 4 -10.07 26.96 -21.87
CA VAL A 4 -8.92 26.05 -21.79
C VAL A 4 -8.90 25.51 -20.36
N GLN A 5 -9.40 24.29 -20.17
CA GLN A 5 -9.29 23.57 -18.91
C GLN A 5 -7.81 23.45 -18.61
N ALA A 6 -7.34 24.11 -17.55
CA ALA A 6 -5.97 24.02 -17.09
C ALA A 6 -5.66 22.54 -16.79
N ASP A 7 -4.91 21.94 -17.70
CA ASP A 7 -4.64 20.50 -17.71
C ASP A 7 -3.47 20.23 -16.74
N GLY A 8 -3.80 19.81 -15.52
CA GLY A 8 -2.86 19.46 -14.44
C GLY A 8 -2.70 20.51 -13.32
N LEU A 9 -2.19 20.05 -12.18
CA LEU A 9 -1.99 20.89 -10.99
C LEU A 9 -0.93 21.98 -11.17
N PRO A 10 -1.05 23.12 -10.43
CA PRO A 10 0.00 24.14 -10.38
C PRO A 10 1.35 23.53 -9.95
N LEU A 11 2.42 23.93 -10.65
CA LEU A 11 3.78 23.39 -10.55
C LEU A 11 4.27 23.09 -9.11
N PRO A 12 4.12 23.98 -8.09
CA PRO A 12 4.63 23.70 -6.75
C PRO A 12 3.87 22.58 -6.01
N GLN A 13 2.55 22.41 -6.24
CA GLN A 13 1.77 21.32 -5.63
C GLN A 13 2.01 19.99 -6.36
N ARG A 14 2.33 20.06 -7.65
CA ARG A 14 2.62 18.90 -8.50
C ARG A 14 3.83 18.13 -7.99
N TYR A 15 4.93 18.81 -7.66
CA TYR A 15 6.13 18.16 -7.10
C TYR A 15 5.85 17.49 -5.76
N GLY A 16 5.12 18.14 -4.85
CA GLY A 16 4.76 17.56 -3.55
C GLY A 16 3.86 16.32 -3.67
N ALA A 17 2.89 16.34 -4.60
CA ALA A 17 2.02 15.20 -4.85
C ALA A 17 2.78 14.02 -5.49
N ILE A 18 3.71 14.28 -6.41
CA ILE A 18 4.59 13.26 -6.98
C ILE A 18 5.48 12.67 -5.89
N LEU A 19 6.11 13.52 -5.07
CA LEU A 19 6.97 13.07 -3.99
C LEU A 19 6.20 12.15 -3.04
N THR A 20 4.96 12.50 -2.72
CA THR A 20 4.07 11.66 -1.90
C THR A 20 3.88 10.27 -2.50
N ILE A 21 3.46 10.21 -3.76
CA ILE A 21 3.19 8.97 -4.53
C ILE A 21 4.44 8.11 -4.61
N VAL A 22 5.55 8.74 -4.96
CA VAL A 22 6.87 8.13 -5.06
C VAL A 22 7.32 7.55 -3.72
N ILE A 23 7.16 8.28 -2.61
CA ILE A 23 7.49 7.78 -1.28
C ILE A 23 6.57 6.59 -0.93
N GLY A 24 5.27 6.69 -1.18
CA GLY A 24 4.34 5.60 -0.86
C GLY A 24 4.60 4.32 -1.67
N ILE A 25 4.86 4.44 -2.99
CA ILE A 25 5.13 3.27 -3.84
C ILE A 25 6.51 2.67 -3.51
N SER A 26 7.54 3.50 -3.30
CA SER A 26 8.87 3.02 -2.91
C SER A 26 8.81 2.29 -1.58
N MET A 27 8.09 2.83 -0.60
CA MET A 27 7.85 2.20 0.70
C MET A 27 7.11 0.87 0.56
N ALA A 28 6.05 0.78 -0.24
CA ALA A 28 5.32 -0.47 -0.44
C ALA A 28 6.19 -1.56 -1.11
N VAL A 29 7.03 -1.16 -2.07
CA VAL A 29 7.95 -2.06 -2.78
C VAL A 29 9.10 -2.50 -1.87
N LEU A 30 9.68 -1.56 -1.12
CA LEU A 30 10.73 -1.83 -0.13
C LEU A 30 10.21 -2.79 0.93
N ASP A 31 9.04 -2.55 1.50
CA ASP A 31 8.46 -3.42 2.52
C ASP A 31 8.29 -4.85 2.03
N GLY A 32 7.84 -5.05 0.78
CA GLY A 32 7.75 -6.37 0.16
C GLY A 32 9.12 -7.02 -0.06
N ALA A 33 10.11 -6.28 -0.56
CA ALA A 33 11.47 -6.80 -0.77
C ALA A 33 12.15 -7.17 0.56
N ILE A 34 12.02 -6.29 1.55
CA ILE A 34 12.55 -6.47 2.90
C ILE A 34 11.92 -7.69 3.57
N ALA A 35 10.60 -7.89 3.43
CA ALA A 35 9.89 -9.06 3.96
C ALA A 35 10.49 -10.38 3.45
N ASN A 36 10.77 -10.45 2.15
CA ASN A 36 11.35 -11.63 1.52
C ASN A 36 12.74 -11.94 2.06
N VAL A 37 13.56 -10.91 2.34
CA VAL A 37 14.91 -11.08 2.89
C VAL A 37 14.89 -11.39 4.39
N ALA A 38 13.94 -10.83 5.13
CA ALA A 38 13.80 -11.07 6.57
C ALA A 38 13.18 -12.42 6.91
N LEU A 39 12.49 -13.06 5.96
CA LEU A 39 11.76 -14.30 6.12
C LEU A 39 12.56 -15.42 6.81
N PRO A 40 13.79 -15.77 6.38
CA PRO A 40 14.60 -16.76 7.08
C PRO A 40 14.96 -16.34 8.51
N THR A 41 15.30 -15.07 8.74
CA THR A 41 15.62 -14.56 10.07
C THR A 41 14.42 -14.62 11.02
N ILE A 42 13.24 -14.25 10.54
CA ILE A 42 11.97 -14.35 11.29
C ILE A 42 11.66 -15.80 11.64
N ALA A 43 11.89 -16.74 10.70
CA ALA A 43 11.70 -18.17 10.93
C ALA A 43 12.60 -18.68 12.07
N THR A 44 13.87 -18.26 12.07
CA THR A 44 14.85 -18.64 13.09
C THR A 44 14.54 -18.01 14.44
N ASP A 45 14.22 -16.72 14.50
CA ASP A 45 13.91 -15.99 15.74
C ASP A 45 12.62 -16.49 16.42
N LEU A 46 11.60 -16.87 15.64
CA LEU A 46 10.33 -17.37 16.17
C LEU A 46 10.27 -18.90 16.30
N HIS A 47 11.39 -19.61 16.08
CA HIS A 47 11.45 -21.08 16.09
C HIS A 47 10.37 -21.75 15.23
N ALA A 48 9.99 -21.11 14.12
CA ALA A 48 8.88 -21.56 13.29
C ALA A 48 9.36 -22.34 12.06
N THR A 49 8.49 -23.18 11.53
CA THR A 49 8.82 -23.95 10.32
C THR A 49 9.01 -23.01 9.11
N PRO A 50 9.93 -23.33 8.19
CA PRO A 50 10.13 -22.54 6.97
C PRO A 50 8.84 -22.36 6.15
N ALA A 51 7.98 -23.39 6.15
CA ALA A 51 6.68 -23.36 5.47
C ALA A 51 5.76 -22.25 5.99
N SER A 52 5.66 -22.08 7.31
CA SER A 52 4.85 -21.01 7.92
C SER A 52 5.41 -19.62 7.61
N SER A 53 6.73 -19.48 7.53
CA SER A 53 7.36 -18.20 7.19
C SER A 53 7.11 -17.81 5.73
N ILE A 54 7.22 -18.76 4.79
CA ILE A 54 6.86 -18.55 3.38
C ILE A 54 5.38 -18.16 3.24
N TRP A 55 4.52 -18.79 4.04
CA TRP A 55 3.10 -18.48 4.05
C TRP A 55 2.79 -17.02 4.41
N VAL A 56 3.55 -16.39 5.32
CA VAL A 56 3.38 -14.97 5.70
C VAL A 56 3.50 -14.05 4.47
N VAL A 57 4.52 -14.26 3.65
CA VAL A 57 4.73 -13.43 2.45
C VAL A 57 3.72 -13.75 1.36
N ASN A 58 3.38 -15.02 1.16
CA ASN A 58 2.34 -15.40 0.22
C ASN A 58 0.99 -14.80 0.61
N ALA A 59 0.61 -14.84 1.88
CA ALA A 59 -0.63 -14.25 2.39
C ALA A 59 -0.68 -12.73 2.12
N TYR A 60 0.43 -12.02 2.32
CA TYR A 60 0.57 -10.61 1.97
C TYR A 60 0.36 -10.36 0.46
N GLN A 61 1.02 -11.15 -0.40
CA GLN A 61 0.89 -11.00 -1.86
C GLN A 61 -0.53 -11.31 -2.35
N ILE A 62 -1.14 -12.37 -1.84
CA ILE A 62 -2.52 -12.75 -2.15
C ILE A 62 -3.47 -11.63 -1.72
N ALA A 63 -3.31 -11.09 -0.51
CA ALA A 63 -4.09 -9.97 -0.03
C ALA A 63 -3.96 -8.75 -0.95
N ILE A 64 -2.75 -8.47 -1.45
CA ILE A 64 -2.54 -7.39 -2.40
C ILE A 64 -3.32 -7.63 -3.69
N VAL A 65 -3.10 -8.78 -4.33
CA VAL A 65 -3.66 -9.08 -5.66
C VAL A 65 -5.18 -9.02 -5.65
N ILE A 66 -5.81 -9.63 -4.63
CA ILE A 66 -7.27 -9.65 -4.50
C ILE A 66 -7.83 -8.25 -4.24
N SER A 67 -7.14 -7.46 -3.41
CA SER A 67 -7.64 -6.16 -2.99
C SER A 67 -7.34 -5.04 -3.97
N LEU A 68 -6.34 -5.22 -4.84
CA LEU A 68 -5.90 -4.19 -5.78
C LEU A 68 -7.02 -3.79 -6.73
N LEU A 69 -7.75 -4.77 -7.28
CA LEU A 69 -8.91 -4.49 -8.15
C LEU A 69 -10.02 -3.79 -7.37
N SER A 70 -10.38 -4.31 -6.19
CA SER A 70 -11.41 -3.74 -5.33
C SER A 70 -11.12 -2.29 -4.95
N PHE A 71 -9.89 -1.98 -4.54
CA PHE A 71 -9.48 -0.62 -4.21
C PHE A 71 -9.35 0.30 -5.43
N SER A 72 -9.04 -0.23 -6.61
CA SER A 72 -9.08 0.54 -7.85
C SER A 72 -10.50 1.05 -8.12
N PHE A 73 -11.50 0.17 -8.06
CA PHE A 73 -12.92 0.56 -8.20
C PHE A 73 -13.39 1.49 -7.09
N LEU A 74 -13.00 1.19 -5.84
CA LEU A 74 -13.32 2.04 -4.70
C LEU A 74 -12.69 3.43 -4.85
N GLY A 75 -11.49 3.51 -5.45
CA GLY A 75 -10.76 4.75 -5.71
C GLY A 75 -11.46 5.64 -6.73
N ASP A 76 -11.99 5.01 -7.78
CA ASP A 76 -12.79 5.67 -8.82
C ASP A 76 -14.09 6.25 -8.23
N MET A 77 -14.72 5.54 -7.28
CA MET A 77 -16.01 5.94 -6.70
C MET A 77 -15.89 6.91 -5.51
N PHE A 78 -14.96 6.70 -4.57
CA PHE A 78 -14.80 7.49 -3.35
C PHE A 78 -13.76 8.61 -3.45
N GLY A 79 -12.95 8.58 -4.51
CA GLY A 79 -11.86 9.52 -4.75
C GLY A 79 -10.51 9.01 -4.23
N TYR A 80 -9.52 9.01 -5.11
CA TYR A 80 -8.17 8.49 -4.87
C TYR A 80 -7.47 9.05 -3.62
N ARG A 81 -7.73 10.32 -3.25
CA ARG A 81 -7.12 10.94 -2.06
C ARG A 81 -7.54 10.25 -0.75
N ARG A 82 -8.81 9.87 -0.61
CA ARG A 82 -9.29 9.21 0.62
C ARG A 82 -8.73 7.81 0.72
N ILE A 83 -8.76 7.07 -0.38
CA ILE A 83 -8.25 5.70 -0.43
C ILE A 83 -6.76 5.65 -0.16
N TYR A 84 -5.99 6.57 -0.76
CA TYR A 84 -4.55 6.66 -0.51
C TYR A 84 -4.25 6.93 0.97
N LYS A 85 -4.97 7.86 1.60
CA LYS A 85 -4.80 8.15 3.04
C LYS A 85 -5.20 6.99 3.92
N CYS A 86 -6.37 6.38 3.69
CA CYS A 86 -6.81 5.21 4.47
C CYS A 86 -5.83 4.06 4.31
N GLY A 87 -5.38 3.79 3.08
CA GLY A 87 -4.37 2.78 2.78
C GLY A 87 -3.06 3.03 3.53
N LEU A 88 -2.58 4.28 3.55
CA LEU A 88 -1.40 4.68 4.32
C LEU A 88 -1.56 4.47 5.83
N VAL A 89 -2.72 4.86 6.40
CA VAL A 89 -3.00 4.67 7.83
C VAL A 89 -3.03 3.18 8.17
N VAL A 90 -3.73 2.38 7.37
CA VAL A 90 -3.79 0.92 7.54
C VAL A 90 -2.38 0.35 7.46
N PHE A 91 -1.60 0.74 6.45
CA PHE A 91 -0.22 0.27 6.29
C PHE A 91 0.67 0.62 7.50
N LEU A 92 0.56 1.86 8.00
CA LEU A 92 1.27 2.34 9.18
C LEU A 92 0.93 1.55 10.44
N LEU A 93 -0.36 1.43 10.74
CA LEU A 93 -0.85 0.70 11.91
C LEU A 93 -0.44 -0.77 11.84
N SER A 94 -0.54 -1.37 10.66
CA SER A 94 -0.14 -2.75 10.44
C SER A 94 1.37 -2.94 10.59
N SER A 95 2.18 -2.00 10.10
CA SER A 95 3.64 -2.06 10.25
C SER A 95 4.05 -1.95 11.72
N LEU A 96 3.36 -1.10 12.49
CA LEU A 96 3.54 -1.02 13.94
C LEU A 96 3.12 -2.34 14.62
N PHE A 97 2.00 -2.94 14.18
CA PHE A 97 1.54 -4.24 14.68
C PHE A 97 2.52 -5.37 14.36
N CYS A 98 3.15 -5.35 13.18
CA CYS A 98 4.23 -6.27 12.82
C CYS A 98 5.45 -6.10 13.75
N ALA A 99 5.84 -4.86 14.06
CA ALA A 99 6.96 -4.60 14.98
C ALA A 99 6.67 -5.05 16.42
N LEU A 100 5.41 -4.99 16.87
CA LEU A 100 4.97 -5.48 18.18
C LEU A 100 4.61 -6.98 18.18
N SER A 101 4.58 -7.65 17.04
CA SER A 101 4.19 -9.04 16.97
C SER A 101 5.27 -9.95 17.58
N ASP A 102 4.85 -10.80 18.52
CA ASP A 102 5.71 -11.80 19.17
C ASP A 102 5.38 -13.24 18.71
N SER A 103 4.43 -13.39 17.78
CA SER A 103 4.07 -14.69 17.19
C SER A 103 3.88 -14.60 15.68
N LEU A 104 4.17 -15.71 14.98
CA LEU A 104 4.13 -15.76 13.52
C LEU A 104 2.69 -15.63 12.99
N GLN A 105 1.69 -16.12 13.74
CA GLN A 105 0.28 -15.92 13.42
C GLN A 105 -0.12 -14.45 13.50
N MET A 106 0.30 -13.75 14.56
CA MET A 106 0.05 -12.31 14.71
C MET A 106 0.77 -11.50 13.62
N LEU A 107 2.00 -11.88 13.28
CA LEU A 107 2.75 -11.29 12.17
C LEU A 107 2.04 -11.54 10.83
N THR A 108 1.49 -12.75 10.61
CA THR A 108 0.75 -13.09 9.39
C THR A 108 -0.50 -12.23 9.25
N LEU A 109 -1.29 -12.11 10.32
CA LEU A 109 -2.49 -11.28 10.33
C LEU A 109 -2.15 -9.80 10.09
N ALA A 110 -1.12 -9.30 10.77
CA ALA A 110 -0.61 -7.95 10.54
C ALA A 110 -0.11 -7.77 9.10
N ARG A 111 0.56 -8.76 8.51
CA ARG A 111 0.98 -8.72 7.11
C ARG A 111 -0.20 -8.72 6.15
N VAL A 112 -1.22 -9.53 6.39
CA VAL A 112 -2.45 -9.53 5.59
C VAL A 112 -3.10 -8.14 5.61
N ILE A 113 -3.27 -7.55 6.79
CA ILE A 113 -3.80 -6.18 6.96
C ILE A 113 -2.91 -5.14 6.25
N GLN A 114 -1.58 -5.31 6.32
CA GLN A 114 -0.61 -4.45 5.64
C GLN A 114 -0.75 -4.55 4.12
N GLY A 115 -1.02 -5.75 3.60
CA GLY A 115 -1.28 -6.02 2.18
C GLY A 115 -2.50 -5.27 1.65
N PHE A 116 -3.57 -5.17 2.44
CA PHE A 116 -4.71 -4.32 2.08
C PHE A 116 -4.30 -2.84 1.96
N GLY A 117 -3.48 -2.33 2.90
CA GLY A 117 -2.92 -0.98 2.83
C GLY A 117 -2.05 -0.77 1.59
N GLY A 118 -1.18 -1.74 1.28
CA GLY A 118 -0.30 -1.73 0.10
C GLY A 118 -1.09 -1.75 -1.21
N ALA A 119 -2.13 -2.58 -1.30
CA ALA A 119 -3.03 -2.63 -2.46
C ALA A 119 -3.74 -1.30 -2.70
N ALA A 120 -4.25 -0.66 -1.65
CA ALA A 120 -4.86 0.65 -1.73
C ALA A 120 -3.87 1.70 -2.26
N LEU A 121 -2.61 1.67 -1.83
CA LEU A 121 -1.56 2.56 -2.34
C LEU A 121 -1.24 2.30 -3.81
N MET A 122 -1.01 1.05 -4.19
CA MET A 122 -0.61 0.68 -5.56
C MET A 122 -1.73 0.90 -6.58
N SER A 123 -2.98 0.57 -6.22
CA SER A 123 -4.15 0.74 -7.10
C SER A 123 -4.36 2.21 -7.47
N VAL A 124 -4.34 3.11 -6.49
CA VAL A 124 -4.59 4.53 -6.73
C VAL A 124 -3.37 5.30 -7.24
N ASN A 125 -2.18 4.69 -7.19
CA ASN A 125 -0.91 5.28 -7.64
C ASN A 125 -0.98 5.75 -9.10
N THR A 126 -1.35 4.84 -10.01
CA THR A 126 -1.43 5.11 -11.44
C THR A 126 -2.48 6.16 -11.76
N ALA A 127 -3.63 6.12 -11.07
CA ALA A 127 -4.69 7.10 -11.26
C ALA A 127 -4.30 8.50 -10.77
N LEU A 128 -3.63 8.60 -9.62
CA LEU A 128 -3.10 9.85 -9.11
C LEU A 128 -2.04 10.45 -10.05
N ILE A 129 -1.13 9.63 -10.60
CA ILE A 129 -0.17 10.09 -11.60
C ILE A 129 -0.91 10.66 -12.82
N ARG A 130 -1.96 9.98 -13.29
CA ARG A 130 -2.80 10.45 -14.40
C ARG A 130 -3.52 11.77 -14.14
N LEU A 131 -3.84 12.05 -12.89
CA LEU A 131 -4.48 13.31 -12.46
C LEU A 131 -3.48 14.46 -12.29
N ILE A 132 -2.24 14.14 -11.90
CA ILE A 132 -1.19 15.13 -11.60
C ILE A 132 -0.46 15.54 -12.88
N TYR A 133 -0.25 14.62 -13.82
CA TYR A 133 0.43 14.87 -15.08
C TYR A 133 -0.59 15.11 -16.22
N PRO A 134 -0.45 16.18 -17.02
CA PRO A 134 -1.22 16.30 -18.26
C PRO A 134 -0.78 15.21 -19.24
N GLN A 135 -1.71 14.80 -20.11
CA GLN A 135 -1.56 13.66 -21.03
C GLN A 135 -0.19 13.62 -21.76
N ARG A 136 0.29 14.79 -22.19
CA ARG A 136 1.60 14.98 -22.85
C ARG A 136 2.84 14.56 -22.04
N PHE A 137 2.77 14.54 -20.71
CA PHE A 137 3.90 14.20 -19.83
C PHE A 137 3.68 12.92 -19.02
N LEU A 138 2.56 12.20 -19.24
CA LEU A 138 2.25 10.97 -18.51
C LEU A 138 3.33 9.90 -18.63
N GLY A 139 3.88 9.72 -19.84
CA GLY A 139 4.97 8.78 -20.06
C GLY A 139 6.20 9.08 -19.20
N ARG A 140 6.51 10.37 -18.99
CA ARG A 140 7.63 10.78 -18.13
C ARG A 140 7.34 10.55 -16.65
N GLY A 141 6.10 10.79 -16.19
CA GLY A 141 5.67 10.50 -14.83
C GLY A 141 5.68 9.01 -14.51
N MET A 142 5.13 8.19 -15.41
CA MET A 142 5.16 6.72 -15.33
C MET A 142 6.61 6.19 -15.37
N GLY A 143 7.47 6.75 -16.23
CA GLY A 143 8.88 6.38 -16.32
C GLY A 143 9.64 6.62 -15.02
N ILE A 144 9.45 7.79 -14.39
CA ILE A 144 10.05 8.09 -13.07
C ILE A 144 9.51 7.13 -12.01
N ASN A 145 8.20 6.86 -12.00
CA ASN A 145 7.60 5.92 -11.06
C ASN A 145 8.21 4.52 -11.20
N SER A 146 8.31 4.00 -12.43
CA SER A 146 8.92 2.69 -12.70
C SER A 146 10.41 2.66 -12.36
N PHE A 147 11.15 3.73 -12.65
CA PHE A 147 12.56 3.84 -12.26
C PHE A 147 12.72 3.74 -10.75
N ILE A 148 11.89 4.45 -9.98
CA ILE A 148 11.96 4.43 -8.52
C ILE A 148 11.53 3.07 -7.96
N VAL A 149 10.51 2.43 -8.53
CA VAL A 149 10.14 1.05 -8.18
C VAL A 149 11.31 0.09 -8.42
N ALA A 150 12.01 0.20 -9.56
CA ALA A 150 13.16 -0.64 -9.87
C ALA A 150 14.33 -0.39 -8.91
N VAL A 151 14.69 0.87 -8.66
CA VAL A 151 15.74 1.25 -7.70
C VAL A 151 15.39 0.80 -6.30
N SER A 152 14.15 0.98 -5.86
CA SER A 152 13.66 0.55 -4.54
C SER A 152 13.70 -0.96 -4.40
N SER A 153 13.28 -1.70 -5.42
CA SER A 153 13.32 -3.16 -5.43
C SER A 153 14.76 -3.69 -5.37
N ALA A 154 15.70 -3.07 -6.11
CA ALA A 154 17.11 -3.42 -6.08
C ALA A 154 17.80 -3.02 -4.76
N ALA A 155 17.45 -1.87 -4.18
CA ALA A 155 17.99 -1.39 -2.92
C ALA A 155 17.40 -2.13 -1.71
N GLY A 156 16.18 -2.66 -1.82
CA GLY A 156 15.45 -3.31 -0.73
C GLY A 156 16.25 -4.40 -0.01
N PRO A 157 16.80 -5.40 -0.72
CA PRO A 157 17.61 -6.44 -0.11
C PRO A 157 18.88 -5.92 0.57
N THR A 158 19.54 -4.92 -0.03
CA THR A 158 20.76 -4.33 0.52
C THR A 158 20.46 -3.61 1.84
N ILE A 159 19.38 -2.83 1.88
CA ILE A 159 18.92 -2.13 3.09
C ILE A 159 18.49 -3.13 4.15
N ALA A 160 17.74 -4.18 3.76
CA ALA A 160 17.31 -5.24 4.66
C ALA A 160 18.50 -5.95 5.31
N ALA A 161 19.48 -6.38 4.51
CA ALA A 161 20.68 -7.07 4.98
C ALA A 161 21.51 -6.17 5.90
N ALA A 162 21.68 -4.89 5.54
CA ALA A 162 22.40 -3.93 6.37
C ALA A 162 21.73 -3.77 7.74
N ILE A 163 20.40 -3.60 7.79
CA ILE A 163 19.66 -3.48 9.05
C ILE A 163 19.74 -4.78 9.85
N LEU A 164 19.52 -5.95 9.23
CA LEU A 164 19.60 -7.26 9.89
C LEU A 164 20.98 -7.55 10.46
N SER A 165 22.04 -6.95 9.92
CA SER A 165 23.41 -7.12 10.43
C SER A 165 23.65 -6.39 11.75
N ILE A 166 22.87 -5.35 12.09
CA ILE A 166 23.06 -4.51 13.29
C ILE A 166 21.84 -4.47 14.21
N ALA A 167 20.68 -4.92 13.73
CA ALA A 167 19.40 -4.79 14.42
C ALA A 167 18.46 -5.97 14.10
N SER A 168 17.51 -6.23 14.99
CA SER A 168 16.51 -7.29 14.80
C SER A 168 15.55 -6.96 13.64
N TRP A 169 14.90 -8.00 13.09
CA TRP A 169 13.91 -7.89 12.02
C TRP A 169 12.75 -6.91 12.35
N LYS A 170 12.45 -6.65 13.63
CA LYS A 170 11.45 -5.65 14.05
C LYS A 170 11.78 -4.23 13.54
N TRP A 171 13.07 -3.87 13.41
CA TRP A 171 13.50 -2.56 12.89
C TRP A 171 13.19 -2.38 11.39
N LEU A 172 13.10 -3.48 10.64
CA LEU A 172 12.69 -3.47 9.25
C LEU A 172 11.25 -3.00 9.05
N PHE A 173 10.40 -3.24 10.04
CA PHE A 173 9.04 -2.72 10.07
C PHE A 173 9.00 -1.31 10.67
N LEU A 174 9.82 -1.06 11.69
CA LEU A 174 9.87 0.25 12.35
C LEU A 174 10.31 1.36 11.40
N ILE A 175 11.19 1.09 10.42
CA ILE A 175 11.64 2.09 9.42
C ILE A 175 10.53 2.52 8.46
N ASN A 176 9.51 1.68 8.26
CA ASN A 176 8.35 2.00 7.44
C ASN A 176 7.41 2.97 8.14
N VAL A 177 7.41 3.03 9.47
CA VAL A 177 6.58 3.96 10.26
C VAL A 177 6.94 5.44 10.01
N PRO A 178 8.20 5.91 10.17
CA PRO A 178 8.53 7.31 9.92
C PRO A 178 8.32 7.69 8.45
N LEU A 179 8.65 6.79 7.51
CA LEU A 179 8.38 7.00 6.08
C LEU A 179 6.89 7.14 5.79
N GLY A 180 6.06 6.28 6.40
CA GLY A 180 4.61 6.34 6.29
C GLY A 180 4.04 7.63 6.86
N ILE A 181 4.54 8.09 8.02
CA ILE A 181 4.11 9.35 8.63
C ILE A 181 4.44 10.53 7.71
N ILE A 182 5.66 10.56 7.15
CA ILE A 182 6.08 11.59 6.20
C ILE A 182 5.16 11.56 4.96
N ALA A 183 4.95 10.39 4.37
CA ALA A 183 4.06 10.22 3.22
C ALA A 183 2.62 10.68 3.54
N LEU A 184 2.12 10.38 4.73
CA LEU A 184 0.79 10.78 5.18
C LEU A 184 0.69 12.30 5.39
N LEU A 185 1.69 12.94 6.00
CA LEU A 185 1.76 14.40 6.14
C LEU A 185 1.80 15.09 4.78
N LEU A 186 2.63 14.59 3.86
CA LEU A 186 2.68 15.10 2.49
C LEU A 186 1.36 14.85 1.74
N ALA A 187 0.71 13.69 1.90
CA ALA A 187 -0.61 13.41 1.33
C ALA A 187 -1.72 14.32 1.92
N MET A 188 -1.58 14.75 3.17
CA MET A 188 -2.49 15.72 3.75
C MET A 188 -2.26 17.12 3.17
N ARG A 189 -0.99 17.52 3.01
CA ARG A 189 -0.58 18.87 2.62
C ARG A 189 -0.64 19.14 1.11
N PHE A 190 -0.19 18.21 0.29
CA PHE A 190 0.06 18.39 -1.14
C PHE A 190 -0.92 17.66 -2.05
N LEU A 191 -1.62 16.62 -1.57
CA LEU A 191 -2.63 15.96 -2.39
C LEU A 191 -3.86 16.87 -2.50
N PRO A 192 -4.17 17.41 -3.68
CA PRO A 192 -5.32 18.29 -3.86
C PRO A 192 -6.62 17.54 -3.58
N PRO A 193 -7.66 18.24 -3.09
CA PRO A 193 -9.01 17.70 -3.11
C PRO A 193 -9.43 17.54 -4.58
N ASN A 194 -9.44 16.31 -5.08
CA ASN A 194 -10.25 16.03 -6.27
C ASN A 194 -11.72 16.16 -5.86
N GLY A 195 -12.35 17.21 -6.37
CA GLY A 195 -13.81 17.27 -6.47
C GLY A 195 -14.26 16.13 -7.38
N SER A 196 -15.17 15.29 -6.88
CA SER A 196 -15.88 14.31 -7.67
C SER A 196 -16.36 14.94 -8.97
N ARG A 197 -15.82 14.51 -10.11
CA ARG A 197 -16.31 14.93 -11.42
C ARG A 197 -17.48 14.03 -11.82
N ALA A 198 -18.47 13.90 -10.94
CA ALA A 198 -19.84 13.53 -11.24
C ALA A 198 -20.64 13.71 -9.94
N SER A 199 -21.72 14.49 -10.07
CA SER A 199 -22.91 14.56 -9.22
C SER A 199 -22.88 13.85 -7.85
N LYS A 200 -23.10 14.62 -6.78
CA LYS A 200 -23.44 14.17 -5.41
C LYS A 200 -23.90 12.68 -5.33
N PRO A 201 -23.11 11.75 -4.75
CA PRO A 201 -23.69 10.63 -4.03
C PRO A 201 -23.71 11.03 -2.55
N ARG A 202 -24.91 11.02 -1.98
CA ARG A 202 -25.10 11.06 -0.54
C ARG A 202 -24.33 9.89 0.06
N PHE A 203 -23.76 10.11 1.23
CA PHE A 203 -22.92 9.16 1.94
C PHE A 203 -23.75 7.93 2.33
N ASP A 204 -23.85 6.93 1.46
CA ASP A 204 -24.46 5.65 1.80
C ASP A 204 -23.43 4.79 2.54
N LEU A 205 -23.26 5.13 3.83
CA LEU A 205 -22.74 4.24 4.88
C LEU A 205 -23.24 2.79 4.74
N PRO A 206 -24.51 2.53 4.36
CA PRO A 206 -24.98 1.17 4.12
C PRO A 206 -24.20 0.47 3.01
N SER A 207 -23.92 1.11 1.88
CA SER A 207 -23.23 0.48 0.74
C SER A 207 -21.76 0.20 1.03
N ALA A 208 -21.08 1.06 1.80
CA ALA A 208 -19.71 0.82 2.25
C ALA A 208 -19.65 -0.36 3.24
N VAL A 209 -20.61 -0.42 4.16
CA VAL A 209 -20.75 -1.52 5.13
C VAL A 209 -21.15 -2.81 4.42
N MET A 210 -22.04 -2.77 3.44
CA MET A 210 -22.50 -3.93 2.68
C MET A 210 -21.40 -4.48 1.77
N ASN A 211 -20.54 -3.61 1.22
CA ASN A 211 -19.37 -4.06 0.45
C ASN A 211 -18.30 -4.67 1.36
N ALA A 212 -18.03 -4.05 2.52
CA ALA A 212 -17.14 -4.62 3.54
C ALA A 212 -17.67 -5.95 4.09
N LEU A 213 -18.98 -6.09 4.27
CA LEU A 213 -19.65 -7.33 4.67
C LEU A 213 -19.61 -8.38 3.57
N THR A 214 -19.88 -8.02 2.32
CA THR A 214 -19.91 -8.98 1.20
C THR A 214 -18.51 -9.54 0.95
N PHE A 215 -17.50 -8.69 0.89
CA PHE A 215 -16.11 -9.16 0.75
C PHE A 215 -15.61 -9.83 2.02
N GLY A 216 -15.97 -9.31 3.21
CA GLY A 216 -15.66 -9.93 4.48
C GLY A 216 -16.19 -11.36 4.56
N LEU A 217 -17.48 -11.57 4.26
CA LEU A 217 -18.13 -12.88 4.23
C LEU A 217 -17.58 -13.79 3.12
N LEU A 218 -17.28 -13.26 1.94
CA LEU A 218 -16.68 -14.03 0.86
C LEU A 218 -15.29 -14.55 1.26
N ILE A 219 -14.51 -13.75 1.99
CA ILE A 219 -13.20 -14.12 2.52
C ILE A 219 -13.34 -15.16 3.62
N THR A 220 -14.29 -15.02 4.56
CA THR A 220 -14.53 -16.04 5.59
C THR A 220 -14.97 -17.36 4.94
N ALA A 221 -15.79 -17.31 3.89
CA ALA A 221 -16.22 -18.48 3.14
C ALA A 221 -15.06 -19.15 2.41
N LEU A 222 -14.25 -18.40 1.65
CA LEU A 222 -13.09 -18.95 0.93
C LEU A 222 -12.03 -19.51 1.88
N SER A 223 -11.82 -18.87 3.03
CA SER A 223 -10.90 -19.35 4.07
C SER A 223 -11.41 -20.66 4.70
N GLY A 224 -12.73 -20.78 4.90
CA GLY A 224 -13.36 -22.03 5.33
C GLY A 224 -13.24 -23.15 4.29
N PHE A 225 -13.34 -22.84 2.99
CA PHE A 225 -13.13 -23.81 1.92
C PHE A 225 -11.67 -24.24 1.78
N ALA A 226 -10.72 -23.34 2.00
CA ALA A 226 -9.29 -23.66 1.97
C ALA A 226 -8.83 -24.51 3.18
N GLN A 227 -9.50 -24.39 4.33
CA GLN A 227 -9.27 -25.25 5.50
C GLN A 227 -10.02 -26.59 5.44
N GLY A 228 -11.00 -26.73 4.54
CA GLY A 228 -11.79 -27.95 4.37
C GLY A 228 -11.19 -28.99 3.40
N GLN A 229 -9.98 -28.77 2.88
CA GLN A 229 -9.22 -29.77 2.13
C GLN A 229 -7.88 -30.05 2.83
N SER A 230 -7.95 -30.66 4.00
CA SER A 230 -6.87 -31.42 4.62
C SER A 230 -7.43 -32.71 5.17
#